data_AF-A0A8D7ZWD5-F1
#
_entry.id   AF-A0A8D7ZWD5-F1
#
_cell.length_a   1.000
_cell.length_b   1.000
_cell.length_c   1.000
_cell.angle_alpha   90.00
_cell.angle_beta   90.00
_cell.angle_gamma   90.00
#
_symmetry.space_group_name_H-M   'P 1'
#
loop_
_entity.id
_entity.type
_entity.pdbx_description
1 polymer ?
#
loop_
_entity_poly.entity_id
_entity_poly.type
_entity_poly.pdbx_seq_one_letter_code
_entity_poly.pdbx_strand_id
1 'polypeptide(L)'
;QLAKAIALKLSADNLWKMYEATQVDLETGNTERLPELHAVSCCLKAVSTGDAATGVEVCRLACGGHGYLSSTNFLNLYGSATAAVTYEGENTVLYLQTARYLVKVWNQALKGQQLMPTVRYLEQYATKPAKRFAWSDSTPVIIEAFQAVTANRLRLANDHIQQRVKAGRTPQEATNETGLELVHLAEIHCRGFILQSAYAAIEQACQTASQPLGEVLREICRLVVYDEALRITGDLLRFTTMSDPDLVELQRKYEAALGAIRPNAVSIVDAFDYPDFILGSTLGAYDGNVYERLFEDAMKSPLNQESVNRTFELYLKPLMRGKL
;
A
#
# COMPACT_ATOMS: atom_id res chain seq x y z
N GLN A 1 6.30 7.35 2.24
CA GLN A 1 5.06 7.19 3.04
C GLN A 1 3.99 8.19 2.61
N LEU A 2 4.26 9.50 2.63
CA LEU A 2 3.31 10.54 2.20
C LEU A 2 2.64 10.28 0.85
N ALA A 3 3.41 10.00 -0.21
CA ALA A 3 2.86 9.73 -1.53
C ALA A 3 1.99 8.45 -1.58
N LYS A 4 2.34 7.44 -0.77
CA LYS A 4 1.54 6.21 -0.64
C LYS A 4 0.19 6.49 0.02
N ALA A 5 0.15 7.29 1.09
CA ALA A 5 -1.10 7.66 1.75
C ALA A 5 -2.08 8.34 0.78
N ILE A 6 -1.58 9.26 -0.05
CA ILE A 6 -2.38 9.93 -1.09
C ILE A 6 -2.84 8.94 -2.15
N ALA A 7 -1.93 8.10 -2.68
CA ALA A 7 -2.29 7.10 -3.69
C ALA A 7 -3.35 6.11 -3.17
N LEU A 8 -3.22 5.66 -1.92
CA LEU A 8 -4.20 4.80 -1.26
C LEU A 8 -5.56 5.50 -1.14
N LYS A 9 -5.61 6.77 -0.72
CA LYS A 9 -6.86 7.52 -0.66
C LYS A 9 -7.53 7.64 -2.03
N LEU A 10 -6.77 8.00 -3.06
CA LEU A 10 -7.30 8.13 -4.42
C LEU A 10 -7.80 6.79 -4.98
N SER A 11 -7.13 5.69 -4.65
CA SER A 11 -7.58 4.35 -5.01
C SER A 11 -8.84 3.91 -4.26
N ALA A 12 -8.99 4.32 -2.99
CA ALA A 12 -10.20 4.07 -2.21
C ALA A 12 -11.40 4.86 -2.79
N ASP A 13 -11.19 6.08 -3.28
CA ASP A 13 -12.24 6.86 -3.96
C ASP A 13 -12.67 6.19 -5.26
N ASN A 14 -11.73 5.58 -5.99
CA ASN A 14 -12.08 4.80 -7.17
C ASN A 14 -12.88 3.55 -6.80
N LEU A 15 -12.48 2.83 -5.75
CA LEU A 15 -13.23 1.68 -5.25
C LEU A 15 -14.65 2.07 -4.79
N TRP A 16 -14.82 3.23 -4.17
CA TRP A 16 -16.12 3.73 -3.75
C TRP A 16 -17.05 3.97 -4.96
N LYS A 17 -16.53 4.56 -6.04
CA LYS A 17 -17.28 4.70 -7.30
C LYS A 17 -17.67 3.35 -7.91
N MET A 18 -16.77 2.36 -7.83
CA MET A 18 -17.08 0.99 -8.26
C MET A 18 -18.20 0.36 -7.41
N TYR A 19 -18.18 0.61 -6.11
CA TYR A 19 -19.24 0.17 -5.19
C TYR A 19 -20.58 0.79 -5.56
N GLU A 20 -20.64 2.12 -5.73
CA GLU A 20 -21.86 2.83 -6.14
C GLU A 20 -22.43 2.29 -7.46
N ALA A 21 -21.58 2.10 -8.47
CA ALA A 21 -21.98 1.53 -9.75
C ALA A 21 -22.50 0.10 -9.63
N THR A 22 -21.91 -0.71 -8.72
CA THR A 22 -22.37 -2.07 -8.47
C THR A 22 -23.68 -2.11 -7.71
N GLN A 23 -23.93 -1.18 -6.77
CA GLN A 23 -25.22 -1.08 -6.07
C GLN A 23 -26.36 -0.81 -7.04
N VAL A 24 -26.18 0.10 -8.01
CA VAL A 24 -27.17 0.36 -9.07
C VAL A 24 -27.45 -0.89 -9.90
N ASP A 25 -26.41 -1.65 -10.27
CA ASP A 25 -26.60 -2.90 -11.02
C ASP A 25 -27.39 -3.94 -10.20
N LEU A 26 -27.13 -4.04 -8.89
CA LEU A 26 -27.81 -4.96 -7.99
C LEU A 26 -29.31 -4.65 -7.83
N GLU A 27 -29.70 -3.37 -7.84
CA GLU A 27 -31.12 -2.96 -7.83
C GLU A 27 -31.88 -3.50 -9.06
N THR A 28 -31.18 -3.68 -10.19
CA THR A 28 -31.73 -4.26 -11.42
C THR A 28 -31.56 -5.79 -11.52
N GLY A 29 -31.00 -6.44 -10.49
CA GLY A 29 -30.70 -7.86 -10.46
C GLY A 29 -29.44 -8.27 -11.24
N ASN A 30 -28.66 -7.31 -11.75
CA ASN A 30 -27.39 -7.57 -12.42
C ASN A 30 -26.26 -7.76 -11.40
N THR A 31 -25.63 -8.94 -11.40
CA THR A 31 -24.56 -9.31 -10.46
C THR A 31 -23.18 -9.39 -11.11
N GLU A 32 -23.03 -9.00 -12.39
CA GLU A 32 -21.79 -9.18 -13.16
C GLU A 32 -20.58 -8.43 -12.58
N ARG A 33 -20.79 -7.26 -11.97
CA ARG A 33 -19.73 -6.46 -11.31
C ARG A 33 -19.30 -6.98 -9.95
N LEU A 34 -20.14 -7.77 -9.29
CA LEU A 34 -19.91 -8.18 -7.90
C LEU A 34 -18.60 -8.96 -7.69
N PRO A 35 -18.21 -9.91 -8.56
CA PRO A 35 -16.94 -10.62 -8.41
C PRO A 35 -15.71 -9.72 -8.57
N GLU A 36 -15.75 -8.74 -9.47
CA GLU A 36 -14.66 -7.77 -9.66
C GLU A 36 -14.53 -6.85 -8.45
N LEU A 37 -15.66 -6.27 -8.01
CA LEU A 37 -15.70 -5.42 -6.82
C LEU A 37 -15.14 -6.14 -5.59
N HIS A 38 -15.58 -7.37 -5.35
CA HIS A 38 -15.05 -8.20 -4.26
C HIS A 38 -13.54 -8.41 -4.38
N ALA A 39 -13.04 -8.83 -5.55
CA ALA A 39 -11.62 -9.12 -5.74
C ALA A 39 -10.72 -7.89 -5.52
N VAL A 40 -11.13 -6.72 -6.02
CA VAL A 40 -10.40 -5.46 -5.83
C VAL A 40 -10.48 -5.00 -4.38
N SER A 41 -11.64 -5.15 -3.72
CA SER A 41 -11.81 -4.79 -2.31
C SER A 41 -10.90 -5.64 -1.41
N CYS A 42 -10.82 -6.94 -1.66
CA CYS A 42 -9.97 -7.85 -0.89
C CYS A 42 -8.49 -7.48 -0.97
N CYS A 43 -7.95 -7.31 -2.18
CA CYS A 43 -6.54 -6.98 -2.32
C CYS A 43 -6.23 -5.55 -1.89
N LEU A 44 -7.14 -4.59 -2.11
CA LEU A 44 -6.93 -3.21 -1.66
C LEU A 44 -6.92 -3.12 -0.14
N LYS A 45 -7.80 -3.85 0.55
CA LYS A 45 -7.75 -3.99 2.01
C LYS A 45 -6.41 -4.58 2.43
N ALA A 46 -5.97 -5.67 1.80
CA ALA A 46 -4.72 -6.34 2.17
C ALA A 46 -3.48 -5.44 1.98
N VAL A 47 -3.36 -4.77 0.83
CA VAL A 47 -2.25 -3.84 0.55
C VAL A 47 -2.31 -2.63 1.47
N SER A 48 -3.44 -1.94 1.54
CA SER A 48 -3.56 -0.69 2.30
C SER A 48 -3.28 -0.87 3.79
N THR A 49 -3.77 -1.95 4.39
CA THR A 49 -3.55 -2.24 5.82
C THR A 49 -2.13 -2.68 6.12
N GLY A 50 -1.52 -3.50 5.25
CA GLY A 50 -0.11 -3.87 5.37
C GLY A 50 0.83 -2.68 5.22
N ASP A 51 0.55 -1.80 4.26
CA ASP A 51 1.31 -0.57 4.05
C ASP A 51 1.11 0.43 5.18
N ALA A 52 -0.11 0.57 5.71
CA ALA A 52 -0.38 1.45 6.84
C ALA A 52 0.38 0.99 8.09
N ALA A 53 0.33 -0.31 8.42
CA ALA A 53 1.05 -0.87 9.56
C ALA A 53 2.57 -0.65 9.44
N THR A 54 3.14 -0.92 8.27
CA THR A 54 4.56 -0.66 7.99
C THR A 54 4.88 0.84 8.03
N GLY A 55 4.01 1.67 7.45
CA GLY A 55 4.18 3.12 7.34
C GLY A 55 4.20 3.80 8.69
N VAL A 56 3.29 3.43 9.60
CA VAL A 56 3.27 3.96 10.97
C VAL A 56 4.58 3.65 11.69
N GLU A 57 5.09 2.42 11.57
CA GLU A 57 6.35 2.04 12.23
C GLU A 57 7.56 2.77 11.64
N VAL A 58 7.60 2.94 10.31
CA VAL A 58 8.64 3.75 9.65
C VAL A 58 8.60 5.20 10.14
N CYS A 59 7.40 5.79 10.27
CA CYS A 59 7.24 7.15 10.82
C CYS A 59 7.69 7.23 12.27
N ARG A 60 7.34 6.24 13.11
CA ARG A 60 7.76 6.16 14.51
C ARG A 60 9.28 6.12 14.64
N LEU A 61 9.94 5.27 13.85
CA LEU A 61 11.40 5.13 13.83
C LEU A 61 12.10 6.40 13.32
N ALA A 62 11.51 7.11 12.36
CA ALA A 62 12.03 8.39 11.87
C ALA A 62 12.05 9.49 12.93
N CYS A 63 11.21 9.39 13.97
CA CYS A 63 11.21 10.30 15.12
C CYS A 63 12.25 9.94 16.21
N GLY A 64 13.10 8.94 15.97
CA GLY A 64 14.15 8.53 16.90
C GLY A 64 13.61 8.10 18.27
N GLY A 65 14.38 8.37 19.33
CA GLY A 65 14.01 7.99 20.69
C GLY A 65 12.70 8.61 21.17
N HIS A 66 12.39 9.85 20.78
CA HIS A 66 11.15 10.51 21.17
C HIS A 66 9.91 9.85 20.55
N GLY A 67 10.03 9.23 19.37
CA GLY A 67 8.94 8.46 18.76
C GLY A 67 8.48 7.25 19.59
N TYR A 68 9.23 6.83 20.61
CA TYR A 68 8.82 5.78 21.53
C TYR A 68 7.88 6.28 22.65
N LEU A 69 7.82 7.59 22.90
CA LEU A 69 7.00 8.15 23.98
C LEU A 69 5.51 8.01 23.65
N SER A 70 4.70 7.67 24.66
CA SER A 70 3.24 7.57 24.52
C SER A 70 2.59 8.88 24.06
N SER A 71 3.19 10.01 24.43
CA SER A 71 2.78 11.37 24.06
C SER A 71 2.83 11.65 22.56
N THR A 72 3.42 10.76 21.75
CA THR A 72 3.53 10.89 20.29
C THR A 72 2.41 10.19 19.53
N ASN A 73 1.58 9.41 20.23
CA ASN A 73 0.46 8.63 19.73
C ASN A 73 0.81 7.48 18.76
N PHE A 74 2.09 7.24 18.44
CA PHE A 74 2.47 6.16 17.52
C PHE A 74 2.03 4.77 17.98
N LEU A 75 2.01 4.50 19.29
CA LEU A 75 1.57 3.19 19.81
C LEU A 75 0.10 2.90 19.46
N ASN A 76 -0.78 3.89 19.61
CA ASN A 76 -2.21 3.74 19.30
C ASN A 76 -2.45 3.64 17.79
N LEU A 77 -1.72 4.45 17.01
CA LEU A 77 -1.77 4.39 15.54
C LEU A 77 -1.31 3.03 15.02
N TYR A 78 -0.23 2.49 15.59
CA TYR A 78 0.29 1.18 15.20
C TYR A 78 -0.68 0.05 15.60
N GLY A 79 -1.22 0.10 16.81
CA GLY A 79 -2.25 -0.85 17.26
C GLY A 79 -3.48 -0.87 16.35
N SER A 80 -3.96 0.31 15.96
CA SER A 80 -5.09 0.45 15.02
C SER A 80 -4.77 -0.09 13.63
N ALA A 81 -3.62 0.29 13.07
CA ALA A 81 -3.21 -0.13 11.73
C ALA A 81 -2.95 -1.64 11.63
N THR A 82 -2.34 -2.24 12.65
CA THR A 82 -2.07 -3.69 12.69
C THR A 82 -3.30 -4.53 12.94
N ALA A 83 -4.27 -4.03 13.73
CA ALA A 83 -5.56 -4.71 13.87
C ALA A 83 -6.25 -4.88 12.51
N ALA A 84 -6.16 -3.87 11.65
CA ALA A 84 -6.74 -3.88 10.30
C ALA A 84 -6.13 -4.91 9.35
N VAL A 85 -4.95 -5.44 9.65
CA VAL A 85 -4.34 -6.56 8.89
C VAL A 85 -5.11 -7.87 9.11
N THR A 86 -5.88 -7.98 10.20
CA THR A 86 -6.56 -9.23 10.60
C THR A 86 -8.08 -9.17 10.48
N TYR A 87 -8.71 -8.10 10.99
CA TYR A 87 -10.17 -8.00 10.93
C TYR A 87 -10.66 -7.87 9.47
N GLU A 88 -11.93 -8.22 9.22
CA GLU A 88 -12.55 -8.25 7.88
C GLU A 88 -11.80 -9.15 6.85
N GLY A 89 -10.98 -10.07 7.35
CA GLY A 89 -10.23 -11.07 6.57
C GLY A 89 -8.72 -10.89 6.70
N GLU A 90 -8.00 -11.93 7.07
CA GLU A 90 -6.54 -11.90 7.14
C GLU A 90 -5.94 -11.66 5.74
N ASN A 91 -4.91 -10.81 5.66
CA ASN A 91 -4.38 -10.30 4.41
C ASN A 91 -3.96 -11.40 3.40
N THR A 92 -3.31 -12.48 3.85
CA THR A 92 -2.94 -13.61 2.99
C THR A 92 -4.18 -14.31 2.42
N VAL A 93 -5.20 -14.53 3.24
CA VAL A 93 -6.48 -15.10 2.80
C VAL A 93 -7.15 -14.21 1.75
N LEU A 94 -7.14 -12.89 1.95
CA LEU A 94 -7.71 -11.92 1.01
C LEU A 94 -6.94 -11.89 -0.32
N TYR A 95 -5.60 -11.92 -0.28
CA TYR A 95 -4.80 -12.06 -1.50
C TYR A 95 -5.15 -13.34 -2.26
N LEU A 96 -5.34 -14.46 -1.56
CA LEU A 96 -5.76 -15.72 -2.20
C LEU A 96 -7.19 -15.65 -2.77
N GLN A 97 -8.11 -14.86 -2.20
CA GLN A 97 -9.42 -14.62 -2.80
C GLN A 97 -9.29 -13.86 -4.13
N THR A 98 -8.51 -12.78 -4.16
CA THR A 98 -8.22 -12.04 -5.39
C THR A 98 -7.50 -12.93 -6.42
N ALA A 99 -6.53 -13.74 -6.00
CA ALA A 99 -5.81 -14.63 -6.91
C ALA A 99 -6.71 -15.69 -7.56
N ARG A 100 -7.67 -16.25 -6.81
CA ARG A 100 -8.68 -17.16 -7.38
C ARG A 100 -9.53 -16.49 -8.46
N TYR A 101 -9.94 -15.23 -8.21
CA TYR A 101 -10.62 -14.43 -9.23
C TYR A 101 -9.74 -14.22 -10.46
N LEU A 102 -8.46 -13.84 -10.28
CA LEU A 102 -7.50 -13.65 -11.37
C LEU A 102 -7.32 -14.93 -12.21
N VAL A 103 -7.16 -16.10 -11.58
CA VAL A 103 -7.08 -17.40 -12.29
C VAL A 103 -8.37 -17.69 -13.05
N LYS A 104 -9.54 -17.40 -12.48
CA LYS A 104 -10.83 -17.56 -13.16
C LYS A 104 -10.91 -16.69 -14.41
N VAL A 105 -10.64 -15.39 -14.31
CA VAL A 105 -10.72 -14.47 -15.46
C VAL A 105 -9.63 -14.71 -16.49
N TRP A 106 -8.47 -15.21 -16.09
CA TRP A 106 -7.43 -15.68 -17.02
C TRP A 106 -7.96 -16.81 -17.92
N ASN A 107 -8.62 -17.81 -17.32
CA ASN A 107 -9.23 -18.91 -18.07
C ASN A 107 -10.39 -18.46 -18.96
N GLN A 108 -11.09 -17.37 -18.60
CA GLN A 108 -12.09 -16.74 -19.46
C GLN A 108 -11.43 -16.02 -20.64
N ALA A 109 -10.35 -15.27 -20.41
CA ALA A 109 -9.59 -14.60 -21.46
C ALA A 109 -8.97 -15.59 -22.46
N LEU A 110 -8.48 -16.74 -21.99
CA LEU A 110 -8.00 -17.82 -22.86
C LEU A 110 -9.09 -18.36 -23.80
N LYS A 111 -10.36 -18.22 -23.42
CA LYS A 111 -11.53 -18.59 -24.24
C LYS A 111 -12.07 -17.42 -25.09
N GLY A 112 -11.39 -16.27 -25.10
CA GLY A 112 -11.81 -15.08 -25.83
C GLY A 112 -13.04 -14.38 -25.24
N GLN A 113 -13.36 -14.61 -23.97
CA GLN A 113 -14.45 -13.91 -23.30
C GLN A 113 -14.02 -12.49 -22.92
N GLN A 114 -14.95 -11.54 -23.04
CA GLN A 114 -14.73 -10.17 -22.62
C GLN A 114 -14.63 -10.08 -21.10
N LEU A 115 -13.61 -9.38 -20.62
CA LEU A 115 -13.34 -9.18 -19.21
C LEU A 115 -13.80 -7.81 -18.70
N MET A 116 -13.97 -7.77 -17.38
CA MET A 116 -14.31 -6.56 -16.65
C MET A 116 -13.17 -5.53 -16.67
N PRO A 117 -13.47 -4.22 -16.51
CA PRO A 117 -12.51 -3.15 -16.78
C PRO A 117 -11.16 -3.27 -16.05
N THR A 118 -11.15 -3.65 -14.77
CA THR A 118 -9.91 -3.69 -13.96
C THR A 118 -8.96 -4.81 -14.37
N VAL A 119 -9.46 -5.84 -15.07
CA VAL A 119 -8.70 -7.00 -15.54
C VAL A 119 -8.68 -7.14 -17.06
N ARG A 120 -9.26 -6.18 -17.80
CA ARG A 120 -9.34 -6.19 -19.26
C ARG A 120 -7.96 -6.26 -19.92
N TYR A 121 -6.95 -5.68 -19.29
CA TYR A 121 -5.57 -5.75 -19.77
C TYR A 121 -5.06 -7.20 -19.91
N LEU A 122 -5.68 -8.21 -19.29
CA LEU A 122 -5.28 -9.62 -19.43
C LEU A 122 -5.60 -10.19 -20.83
N GLU A 123 -6.61 -9.65 -21.53
CA GLU A 123 -7.05 -10.14 -22.84
C GLU A 123 -5.92 -10.11 -23.88
N GLN A 124 -5.14 -9.02 -23.89
CA GLN A 124 -4.00 -8.86 -24.80
C GLN A 124 -2.84 -9.83 -24.53
N TYR A 125 -2.77 -10.40 -23.32
CA TYR A 125 -1.72 -11.34 -22.94
C TYR A 125 -2.17 -12.80 -23.01
N ALA A 126 -3.45 -13.09 -22.81
CA ALA A 126 -3.94 -14.48 -22.80
C ALA A 126 -3.79 -15.16 -24.18
N THR A 127 -4.04 -14.41 -25.26
CA THR A 127 -4.09 -14.96 -26.63
C THR A 127 -2.77 -14.83 -27.40
N LYS A 128 -1.86 -13.97 -26.95
CA LYS A 128 -0.58 -13.70 -27.63
C LYS A 128 0.57 -14.47 -26.98
N PRO A 129 1.59 -14.86 -27.76
CA PRO A 129 2.80 -15.46 -27.20
C PRO A 129 3.45 -14.52 -26.18
N ALA A 130 4.10 -15.11 -25.17
CA ALA A 130 4.82 -14.37 -24.16
C ALA A 130 5.91 -13.51 -24.82
N LYS A 131 5.76 -12.18 -24.75
CA LYS A 131 6.78 -11.21 -25.16
C LYS A 131 7.09 -10.30 -23.99
N ARG A 132 8.37 -9.93 -23.84
CA ARG A 132 8.79 -8.91 -22.88
C ARG A 132 8.14 -7.57 -23.23
N PHE A 133 7.51 -6.95 -22.25
CA PHE A 133 6.89 -5.63 -22.38
C PHE A 133 7.95 -4.55 -22.62
N ALA A 134 7.71 -3.61 -23.54
CA ALA A 134 8.68 -2.57 -23.87
C ALA A 134 8.79 -1.57 -22.71
N TRP A 135 9.95 -1.54 -22.06
CA TRP A 135 10.20 -0.69 -20.91
C TRP A 135 10.48 0.77 -21.33
N SER A 136 9.97 1.70 -20.53
CA SER A 136 10.43 3.09 -20.44
C SER A 136 10.17 3.59 -19.01
N ASP A 137 10.87 4.63 -18.61
CA ASP A 137 10.76 5.23 -17.27
C ASP A 137 9.64 6.28 -17.12
N SER A 138 8.75 6.36 -18.12
CA SER A 138 7.58 7.25 -18.06
C SER A 138 6.50 6.65 -17.15
N THR A 139 5.83 7.50 -16.37
CA THR A 139 4.80 7.08 -15.41
C THR A 139 3.74 6.15 -16.02
N PRO A 140 3.15 6.44 -17.20
CA PRO A 140 2.13 5.56 -17.79
C PRO A 140 2.69 4.19 -18.15
N VAL A 141 3.91 4.13 -18.72
CA VAL A 141 4.53 2.87 -19.13
C VAL A 141 4.91 2.02 -17.93
N ILE A 142 5.33 2.62 -16.81
CA ILE A 142 5.58 1.88 -15.57
C ILE A 142 4.27 1.26 -15.05
N ILE A 143 3.16 1.99 -15.08
CA ILE A 143 1.84 1.47 -14.68
C ILE A 143 1.41 0.31 -15.59
N GLU A 144 1.58 0.44 -16.89
CA GLU A 144 1.35 -0.65 -17.85
C GLU A 144 2.31 -1.83 -17.62
N ALA A 145 3.53 -1.59 -17.16
CA ALA A 145 4.47 -2.64 -16.80
C ALA A 145 3.96 -3.47 -15.60
N PHE A 146 3.29 -2.87 -14.61
CA PHE A 146 2.61 -3.62 -13.54
C PHE A 146 1.54 -4.57 -14.10
N GLN A 147 0.76 -4.11 -15.07
CA GLN A 147 -0.23 -4.94 -15.76
C GLN A 147 0.44 -6.08 -16.54
N ALA A 148 1.51 -5.79 -17.26
CA ALA A 148 2.30 -6.79 -17.99
C ALA A 148 2.91 -7.84 -17.07
N VAL A 149 3.52 -7.42 -15.96
CA VAL A 149 4.08 -8.31 -14.93
C VAL A 149 2.98 -9.19 -14.35
N THR A 150 1.84 -8.60 -13.98
CA THR A 150 0.70 -9.33 -13.43
C THR A 150 0.23 -10.41 -14.41
N ALA A 151 0.03 -10.07 -15.68
CA ALA A 151 -0.40 -11.01 -16.70
C ALA A 151 0.60 -12.16 -16.92
N ASN A 152 1.90 -11.85 -16.97
CA ASN A 152 2.93 -12.88 -17.18
C ASN A 152 3.11 -13.78 -15.95
N ARG A 153 3.04 -13.24 -14.73
CA ARG A 153 3.01 -14.05 -13.50
C ARG A 153 1.78 -14.94 -13.41
N LEU A 154 0.62 -14.41 -13.81
CA LEU A 154 -0.62 -15.18 -13.85
C LEU A 154 -0.55 -16.33 -14.86
N ARG A 155 0.06 -16.11 -16.03
CA ARG A 155 0.35 -17.18 -17.00
C ARG A 155 1.19 -18.29 -16.35
N LEU A 156 2.30 -17.94 -15.71
CA LEU A 156 3.18 -18.91 -15.05
C LEU A 156 2.48 -19.66 -13.93
N ALA A 157 1.76 -18.95 -13.05
CA ALA A 157 1.01 -19.56 -11.96
C ALA A 157 -0.05 -20.53 -12.50
N ASN A 158 -0.75 -20.16 -13.58
CA ASN A 158 -1.69 -21.04 -14.24
C ASN A 158 -1.00 -22.28 -14.84
N ASP A 159 0.15 -22.11 -15.51
CA ASP A 159 0.93 -23.22 -16.07
C ASP A 159 1.40 -24.18 -14.97
N HIS A 160 1.88 -23.67 -13.84
CA HIS A 160 2.27 -24.49 -12.69
C HIS A 160 1.08 -25.24 -12.08
N ILE A 161 -0.10 -24.60 -11.97
CA ILE A 161 -1.33 -25.28 -11.55
C ILE A 161 -1.65 -26.43 -12.51
N GLN A 162 -1.62 -26.19 -13.82
CA GLN A 162 -1.91 -27.22 -14.82
C GLN A 162 -0.90 -28.37 -14.79
N GLN A 163 0.39 -28.07 -14.58
CA GLN A 163 1.44 -29.09 -14.44
C GLN A 163 1.22 -29.96 -13.21
N ARG A 164 0.89 -29.36 -12.06
CA ARG A 164 0.59 -30.10 -10.82
C ARG A 164 -0.64 -30.99 -10.97
N VAL A 165 -1.69 -30.51 -11.62
CA VAL A 165 -2.89 -31.31 -11.94
C VAL A 165 -2.53 -32.49 -12.85
N LYS A 166 -1.72 -32.27 -13.89
CA LYS A 166 -1.21 -33.35 -14.76
C LYS A 166 -0.36 -34.38 -14.02
N ALA A 167 0.33 -33.96 -12.96
CA ALA A 167 1.11 -34.83 -12.08
C ALA A 167 0.26 -35.61 -11.05
N GLY A 168 -1.08 -35.50 -11.12
CA GLY A 168 -2.01 -36.27 -10.29
C GLY A 168 -2.54 -35.54 -9.05
N ARG A 169 -2.23 -34.25 -8.87
CA ARG A 169 -2.84 -33.43 -7.80
C ARG A 169 -4.28 -33.07 -8.14
N THR A 170 -5.12 -32.95 -7.11
CA THR A 170 -6.44 -32.31 -7.28
C THR A 170 -6.27 -30.83 -7.63
N PRO A 171 -7.26 -30.18 -8.30
CA PRO A 171 -7.20 -28.74 -8.58
C PRO A 171 -7.00 -27.88 -7.32
N GLN A 172 -7.57 -28.28 -6.19
CA GLN A 172 -7.46 -27.60 -4.90
C GLN A 172 -6.05 -27.70 -4.34
N GLU A 173 -5.46 -28.91 -4.33
CA GLU A 173 -4.06 -29.10 -3.91
C GLU A 173 -3.10 -28.35 -4.81
N ALA A 174 -3.27 -28.45 -6.13
CA ALA A 174 -2.44 -27.74 -7.10
C ALA A 174 -2.48 -26.22 -6.88
N THR A 175 -3.67 -25.67 -6.61
CA THR A 175 -3.82 -24.23 -6.30
C THR A 175 -3.15 -23.87 -4.98
N ASN A 176 -3.29 -24.69 -3.94
CA ASN A 176 -2.67 -24.48 -2.65
C ASN A 176 -1.13 -24.53 -2.73
N GLU A 177 -0.58 -25.48 -3.47
CA GLU A 177 0.86 -25.59 -3.73
C GLU A 177 1.42 -24.41 -4.57
N THR A 178 0.56 -23.69 -5.31
CA THR A 178 0.89 -22.43 -6.00
C THR A 178 0.64 -21.18 -5.14
N GLY A 179 0.24 -21.34 -3.87
CA GLY A 179 -0.26 -20.25 -3.03
C GLY A 179 0.67 -19.04 -2.92
N LEU A 180 1.98 -19.26 -2.75
CA LEU A 180 2.96 -18.17 -2.65
C LEU A 180 3.04 -17.33 -3.93
N GLU A 181 3.02 -17.98 -5.10
CA GLU A 181 3.02 -17.27 -6.40
C GLU A 181 1.73 -16.48 -6.59
N LEU A 182 0.60 -17.06 -6.16
CA LEU A 182 -0.73 -16.47 -6.24
C LEU A 182 -0.87 -15.23 -5.34
N VAL A 183 -0.33 -15.28 -4.12
CA VAL A 183 -0.32 -14.13 -3.19
C VAL A 183 0.48 -12.97 -3.78
N HIS A 184 1.73 -13.24 -4.21
CA HIS A 184 2.60 -12.22 -4.80
C HIS A 184 1.98 -11.61 -6.08
N LEU A 185 1.37 -12.44 -6.93
CA LEU A 185 0.62 -11.98 -8.09
C LEU A 185 -0.54 -11.04 -7.72
N ALA A 186 -1.34 -11.41 -6.72
CA ALA A 186 -2.49 -10.62 -6.28
C ALA A 186 -2.06 -9.27 -5.67
N GLU A 187 -0.93 -9.25 -4.95
CA GLU A 187 -0.34 -8.01 -4.48
C GLU A 187 0.08 -7.11 -5.64
N ILE A 188 0.83 -7.61 -6.62
CA ILE A 188 1.26 -6.81 -7.80
C ILE A 188 0.04 -6.27 -8.57
N HIS A 189 -1.00 -7.10 -8.75
CA HIS A 189 -2.23 -6.66 -9.38
C HIS A 189 -2.85 -5.46 -8.65
N CYS A 190 -2.93 -5.54 -7.31
CA CYS A 190 -3.46 -4.48 -6.48
C CYS A 190 -2.61 -3.21 -6.54
N ARG A 191 -1.28 -3.34 -6.48
CA ARG A 191 -0.34 -2.22 -6.65
C ARG A 191 -0.57 -1.51 -7.98
N GLY A 192 -0.70 -2.26 -9.07
CA GLY A 192 -1.05 -1.71 -10.39
C GLY A 192 -2.38 -0.95 -10.39
N PHE A 193 -3.41 -1.48 -9.71
CA PHE A 193 -4.69 -0.80 -9.54
C PHE A 193 -4.56 0.52 -8.75
N ILE A 194 -3.80 0.53 -7.66
CA ILE A 194 -3.54 1.73 -6.85
C ILE A 194 -2.85 2.80 -7.70
N LEU A 195 -1.77 2.44 -8.41
CA LEU A 195 -1.02 3.36 -9.25
C LEU A 195 -1.88 3.92 -10.40
N GLN A 196 -2.65 3.08 -11.07
CA GLN A 196 -3.55 3.49 -12.15
C GLN A 196 -4.64 4.45 -11.64
N SER A 197 -5.22 4.16 -10.47
CA SER A 197 -6.25 4.98 -9.84
C SER A 197 -5.70 6.35 -9.43
N ALA A 198 -4.53 6.36 -8.78
CA ALA A 198 -3.86 7.58 -8.37
C ALA A 198 -3.45 8.44 -9.57
N TYR A 199 -2.85 7.85 -10.61
CA TYR A 199 -2.47 8.54 -11.83
C TYR A 199 -3.68 9.18 -12.52
N ALA A 200 -4.77 8.42 -12.71
CA ALA A 200 -5.98 8.94 -13.35
C ALA A 200 -6.62 10.09 -12.55
N ALA A 201 -6.71 9.95 -11.22
CA ALA A 201 -7.27 10.98 -10.36
C ALA A 201 -6.40 12.26 -10.32
N ILE A 202 -5.07 12.09 -10.29
CA ILE A 202 -4.12 13.20 -10.31
C ILE A 202 -4.18 13.95 -11.64
N GLU A 203 -4.14 13.24 -12.78
CA GLU A 203 -4.24 13.89 -14.09
C GLU A 203 -5.59 14.58 -14.27
N GLN A 204 -6.68 14.00 -13.76
CA GLN A 204 -7.99 14.64 -13.76
C GLN A 204 -8.00 15.93 -12.93
N ALA A 205 -7.41 15.92 -11.73
CA ALA A 205 -7.29 17.12 -10.89
C ALA A 205 -6.40 18.19 -11.54
N CYS A 206 -5.35 17.77 -12.25
CA CYS A 206 -4.44 18.68 -12.97
C CYS A 206 -5.12 19.45 -14.11
N GLN A 207 -6.30 19.04 -14.58
CA GLN A 207 -7.04 19.78 -15.62
C GLN A 207 -7.60 21.11 -15.11
N THR A 208 -7.89 21.21 -13.81
CA THR A 208 -8.47 22.42 -13.19
C THR A 208 -7.55 23.06 -12.16
N ALA A 209 -6.50 22.37 -11.72
CA ALA A 209 -5.49 22.89 -10.80
C ALA A 209 -4.65 24.01 -11.43
N SER A 210 -4.11 24.88 -10.57
CA SER A 210 -3.04 25.79 -10.98
C SER A 210 -1.80 25.00 -11.41
N GLN A 211 -0.97 25.58 -12.29
CA GLN A 211 0.26 24.93 -12.75
C GLN A 211 1.16 24.46 -11.59
N PRO A 212 1.44 25.27 -10.54
CA PRO A 212 2.29 24.82 -9.43
C PRO A 212 1.69 23.63 -8.66
N LEU A 213 0.36 23.63 -8.43
CA LEU A 213 -0.30 22.52 -7.77
C LEU A 213 -0.24 21.24 -8.64
N GLY A 214 -0.47 21.38 -9.94
CA GLY A 214 -0.38 20.26 -10.88
C GLY A 214 1.03 19.64 -10.93
N GLU A 215 2.09 20.46 -10.82
CA GLU A 215 3.47 19.97 -10.74
C GLU A 215 3.71 19.14 -9.47
N VAL A 216 3.26 19.62 -8.30
CA VAL A 216 3.37 18.89 -7.03
C VAL A 216 2.59 17.58 -7.06
N LEU A 217 1.36 17.58 -7.59
CA LEU A 217 0.54 16.37 -7.70
C LEU A 217 1.20 15.32 -8.61
N ARG A 218 1.76 15.74 -9.75
CA ARG A 218 2.49 14.83 -10.64
C ARG A 218 3.76 14.29 -9.99
N GLU A 219 4.43 15.09 -9.16
CA GLU A 219 5.62 14.63 -8.45
C GLU A 219 5.29 13.61 -7.36
N ILE A 220 4.16 13.78 -6.66
CA ILE A 220 3.60 12.75 -5.76
C ILE A 220 3.34 11.45 -6.53
N CYS A 221 2.76 11.53 -7.72
CA CYS A 221 2.51 10.36 -8.58
C CYS A 221 3.81 9.67 -9.01
N ARG A 222 4.81 10.43 -9.48
CA ARG A 222 6.14 9.88 -9.84
C ARG A 222 6.79 9.19 -8.66
N LEU A 223 6.76 9.81 -7.49
CA LEU A 223 7.38 9.25 -6.28
C LEU A 223 6.80 7.89 -5.90
N VAL A 224 5.46 7.74 -5.92
CA VAL A 224 4.84 6.44 -5.61
C VAL A 224 5.07 5.41 -6.71
N VAL A 225 5.04 5.81 -7.99
CA VAL A 225 5.28 4.90 -9.12
C VAL A 225 6.72 4.38 -9.12
N TYR A 226 7.70 5.24 -8.86
CA TYR A 226 9.10 4.84 -8.75
C TYR A 226 9.35 3.96 -7.52
N ASP A 227 8.79 4.30 -6.35
CA ASP A 227 8.91 3.46 -5.14
C ASP A 227 8.37 2.05 -5.37
N GLU A 228 7.19 1.93 -5.99
CA GLU A 228 6.57 0.63 -6.26
C GLU A 228 7.33 -0.14 -7.36
N ALA A 229 7.83 0.53 -8.40
CA ALA A 229 8.64 -0.13 -9.42
C ALA A 229 9.95 -0.70 -8.85
N LEU A 230 10.60 0.04 -7.94
CA LEU A 230 11.81 -0.41 -7.25
C LEU A 230 11.56 -1.61 -6.31
N ARG A 231 10.32 -1.84 -5.86
CA ARG A 231 9.95 -3.03 -5.06
C ARG A 231 9.84 -4.30 -5.89
N ILE A 232 9.53 -4.19 -7.18
CA ILE A 232 9.29 -5.33 -8.07
C ILE A 232 10.36 -5.47 -9.16
N THR A 233 11.58 -5.01 -8.92
CA THR A 233 12.68 -4.98 -9.90
C THR A 233 12.97 -6.34 -10.52
N GLY A 234 12.97 -7.41 -9.70
CA GLY A 234 13.16 -8.78 -10.20
C GLY A 234 12.10 -9.18 -11.23
N ASP A 235 10.87 -8.69 -11.08
CA ASP A 235 9.79 -8.92 -12.02
C ASP A 235 9.88 -8.05 -13.27
N LEU A 236 10.25 -6.79 -13.10
CA LEU A 236 10.46 -5.88 -14.22
C LEU A 236 11.59 -6.38 -15.12
N LEU A 237 12.72 -6.81 -14.55
CA LEU A 237 13.83 -7.40 -15.30
C LEU A 237 13.42 -8.68 -16.04
N ARG A 238 12.55 -9.50 -15.44
CA ARG A 238 12.08 -10.75 -16.03
C ARG A 238 11.08 -10.56 -17.17
N PHE A 239 10.10 -9.67 -17.00
CA PHE A 239 8.93 -9.57 -17.88
C PHE A 239 8.89 -8.34 -18.78
N THR A 240 9.77 -7.38 -18.58
CA THR A 240 9.90 -6.18 -19.44
C THR A 240 11.27 -6.15 -20.11
N THR A 241 11.51 -5.25 -21.06
CA THR A 241 12.83 -5.02 -21.65
C THR A 241 13.77 -4.21 -20.78
N MET A 242 13.40 -3.92 -19.52
CA MET A 242 14.27 -3.26 -18.55
C MET A 242 15.63 -3.94 -18.48
N SER A 243 16.67 -3.12 -18.46
CA SER A 243 18.06 -3.48 -18.28
C SER A 243 18.63 -2.87 -17.00
N ASP A 244 19.86 -3.26 -16.62
CA ASP A 244 20.54 -2.70 -15.45
C ASP A 244 20.74 -1.16 -15.54
N PRO A 245 21.14 -0.57 -16.68
CA PRO A 245 21.15 0.88 -16.84
C PRO A 245 19.80 1.56 -16.57
N ASP A 246 18.69 0.94 -16.99
CA ASP A 246 17.34 1.46 -16.73
C ASP A 246 17.01 1.44 -15.23
N LEU A 247 17.47 0.42 -14.51
CA LEU A 247 17.28 0.32 -13.06
C LEU A 247 18.07 1.39 -12.31
N VAL A 248 19.32 1.65 -12.72
CA VAL A 248 20.15 2.74 -12.16
C VAL A 248 19.47 4.09 -12.40
N GLU A 249 18.93 4.31 -13.60
CA GLU A 249 18.20 5.54 -13.92
C GLU A 249 16.89 5.68 -13.12
N LEU A 250 16.14 4.59 -12.94
CA LEU A 250 14.94 4.56 -12.10
C LEU A 250 15.25 4.95 -10.65
N GLN A 251 16.33 4.41 -10.08
CA GLN A 251 16.80 4.76 -8.74
C GLN A 251 17.18 6.25 -8.64
N ARG A 252 17.91 6.77 -9.63
CA ARG A 252 18.28 8.19 -9.70
C ARG A 252 17.05 9.10 -9.75
N LYS A 253 16.03 8.72 -10.53
CA LYS A 253 14.76 9.47 -10.63
C LYS A 253 13.95 9.44 -9.34
N TYR A 254 13.94 8.30 -8.65
CA TYR A 254 13.32 8.19 -7.33
C TYR A 254 13.97 9.16 -6.31
N GLU A 255 15.30 9.20 -6.26
CA GLU A 255 16.04 10.10 -5.38
C GLU A 255 15.82 11.58 -5.75
N ALA A 256 15.77 11.90 -7.04
CA ALA A 256 15.42 13.24 -7.51
C ALA A 256 14.00 13.65 -7.09
N ALA A 257 13.03 12.74 -7.19
CA ALA A 257 11.64 12.99 -6.78
C ALA A 257 11.52 13.20 -5.26
N LEU A 258 12.30 12.49 -4.45
CA LEU A 258 12.42 12.76 -3.01
C LEU A 258 12.92 14.19 -2.74
N GLY A 259 13.93 14.64 -3.48
CA GLY A 259 14.44 16.00 -3.42
C GLY A 259 13.41 17.04 -3.85
N ALA A 260 12.64 16.77 -4.92
CA ALA A 260 11.63 17.67 -5.44
C ALA A 260 10.41 17.84 -4.52
N ILE A 261 10.01 16.79 -3.80
CA ILE A 261 8.89 16.85 -2.83
C ILE A 261 9.30 17.52 -1.51
N ARG A 262 10.58 17.45 -1.13
CA ARG A 262 11.07 17.91 0.18
C ARG A 262 10.64 19.34 0.58
N PRO A 263 10.63 20.36 -0.30
CA PRO A 263 10.18 21.70 0.06
C PRO A 263 8.69 21.78 0.40
N ASN A 264 7.87 20.90 -0.19
CA ASN A 264 6.41 20.89 -0.04
C ASN A 264 5.93 19.88 1.02
N ALA A 265 6.82 19.08 1.59
CA ALA A 265 6.45 17.94 2.44
C ALA A 265 5.54 18.34 3.63
N VAL A 266 5.82 19.47 4.28
CA VAL A 266 5.01 19.98 5.40
C VAL A 266 3.64 20.45 4.89
N SER A 267 3.60 21.31 3.88
CA SER A 267 2.33 21.81 3.33
C SER A 267 1.43 20.71 2.77
N ILE A 268 2.00 19.61 2.26
CA ILE A 268 1.22 18.46 1.81
C ILE A 268 0.56 17.73 3.00
N VAL A 269 1.25 17.57 4.13
CA VAL A 269 0.64 16.94 5.32
C VAL A 269 -0.32 17.89 6.04
N ASP A 270 -0.07 19.19 6.01
CA ASP A 270 -1.01 20.21 6.52
C ASP A 270 -2.33 20.17 5.74
N ALA A 271 -2.28 19.86 4.44
CA ALA A 271 -3.47 19.71 3.61
C ALA A 271 -4.35 18.50 3.98
N PHE A 272 -3.89 17.59 4.85
CA PHE A 272 -4.74 16.56 5.46
C PHE A 272 -5.68 17.13 6.51
N ASP A 273 -5.40 18.34 7.00
CA ASP A 273 -6.26 19.12 7.90
C ASP A 273 -6.63 18.36 9.19
N TYR A 274 -5.64 17.73 9.82
CA TYR A 274 -5.80 17.05 11.11
C TYR A 274 -5.58 18.02 12.28
N PRO A 275 -6.59 18.31 13.11
CA PRO A 275 -6.40 19.12 14.31
C PRO A 275 -5.50 18.42 15.34
N ASP A 276 -4.73 19.19 16.11
CA ASP A 276 -3.84 18.69 17.17
C ASP A 276 -4.53 17.70 18.14
N PHE A 277 -5.78 17.96 18.51
CA PHE A 277 -6.54 17.10 19.43
C PHE A 277 -6.94 15.74 18.82
N ILE A 278 -7.05 15.66 17.48
CA ILE A 278 -7.28 14.41 16.75
C ILE A 278 -5.96 13.67 16.56
N LEU A 279 -4.90 14.40 16.16
CA LEU A 279 -3.58 13.80 15.94
C LEU A 279 -3.00 13.27 17.26
N GLY A 280 -3.25 13.97 18.37
CA GLY A 280 -2.88 13.55 19.71
C GLY A 280 -1.37 13.42 19.93
N SER A 281 -0.56 14.14 19.15
CA SER A 281 0.90 13.97 19.12
C SER A 281 1.63 15.23 19.55
N THR A 282 2.47 15.09 20.58
CA THR A 282 3.40 16.14 21.01
C THR A 282 4.48 16.46 19.97
N LEU A 283 4.89 15.48 19.15
CA LEU A 283 5.83 15.69 18.05
C LEU A 283 5.16 16.26 16.79
N GLY A 284 3.90 15.90 16.56
CA GLY A 284 3.13 16.30 15.39
C GLY A 284 2.35 17.61 15.58
N ALA A 285 2.65 18.40 16.61
CA ALA A 285 1.94 19.65 16.88
C ALA A 285 2.05 20.63 15.70
N TYR A 286 0.92 21.21 15.31
CA TYR A 286 0.83 22.12 14.16
C TYR A 286 1.76 23.34 14.26
N ASP A 287 1.93 23.88 15.46
CA ASP A 287 2.79 25.04 15.74
C ASP A 287 4.29 24.70 15.79
N GLY A 288 4.65 23.41 15.75
CA GLY A 288 6.03 22.94 15.89
C GLY A 288 6.63 23.13 17.29
N ASN A 289 5.83 23.49 18.31
CA ASN A 289 6.30 23.70 19.69
C ASN A 289 6.49 22.37 20.45
N VAL A 290 7.40 21.55 19.94
CA VAL A 290 7.57 20.16 20.35
C VAL A 290 8.15 20.02 21.76
N TYR A 291 9.23 20.73 22.08
CA TYR A 291 9.99 20.49 23.31
C TYR A 291 9.24 20.90 24.58
N GLU A 292 8.52 22.02 24.54
CA GLU A 292 7.70 22.47 25.65
C GLU A 292 6.55 21.49 25.89
N ARG A 293 5.84 21.07 24.84
CA ARG A 293 4.76 20.08 24.94
C ARG A 293 5.23 18.72 25.45
N LEU A 294 6.42 18.26 25.04
CA LEU A 294 7.02 17.03 25.58
C LEU A 294 7.29 17.14 27.09
N PHE A 295 7.83 18.28 27.54
CA PHE A 295 8.09 18.51 28.95
C PHE A 295 6.81 18.61 29.76
N GLU A 296 5.83 19.38 29.28
CA GLU A 296 4.51 19.52 29.89
C GLU A 296 3.79 18.17 30.01
N ASP A 297 3.85 17.34 28.97
CA ASP A 297 3.23 16.01 29.00
C ASP A 297 3.93 15.07 29.99
N ALA A 298 5.27 15.10 30.04
CA ALA A 298 6.03 14.34 31.02
C ALA A 298 5.64 14.73 32.47
N MET A 299 5.40 16.02 32.74
CA MET A 299 5.00 16.49 34.07
C MET A 299 3.61 16.03 34.50
N LYS A 300 2.72 15.64 33.57
CA LYS A 300 1.41 15.06 33.89
C LYS A 300 1.50 13.62 34.41
N SER A 301 2.64 12.96 34.21
CA SER A 301 2.82 11.56 34.63
C SER A 301 2.53 11.37 36.13
N PRO A 302 1.73 10.37 36.53
CA PRO A 302 1.50 10.05 37.95
C PRO A 302 2.79 9.78 38.73
N LEU A 303 3.86 9.33 38.05
CA LEU A 303 5.16 9.08 38.67
C LEU A 303 5.85 10.36 39.15
N ASN A 304 5.48 11.52 38.60
CA ASN A 304 6.07 12.82 38.93
C ASN A 304 5.25 13.60 39.99
N GLN A 305 4.19 13.01 40.53
CA GLN A 305 3.35 13.64 41.56
C GLN A 305 4.06 13.75 42.92
N GLU A 306 4.99 12.84 43.19
CA GLU A 306 5.84 12.84 44.38
C GLU A 306 7.30 12.98 43.98
N SER A 307 8.05 13.88 44.63
CA SER A 307 9.49 14.04 44.38
C SER A 307 10.32 12.82 44.79
N VAL A 308 9.82 12.06 45.77
CA VAL A 308 10.39 10.78 46.21
C VAL A 308 9.27 9.77 46.27
N ASN A 309 9.25 8.84 45.31
CA ASN A 309 8.23 7.80 45.24
C ASN A 309 8.27 6.89 46.48
N ARG A 310 7.10 6.52 47.01
CA ARG A 310 6.96 5.59 48.16
C ARG A 310 7.80 4.30 48.04
N THR A 311 8.02 3.77 46.83
CA THR A 311 8.85 2.58 46.60
C THR A 311 10.30 2.78 47.04
N PHE A 312 10.83 4.00 47.02
CA PHE A 312 12.16 4.32 47.54
C PHE A 312 12.22 4.04 49.05
N GLU A 313 11.26 4.55 49.82
CA GLU A 313 11.24 4.39 51.28
C GLU A 313 11.04 2.93 51.69
N LEU A 314 10.21 2.18 50.95
CA LEU A 314 9.90 0.78 51.27
C LEU A 314 11.01 -0.20 50.88
N TYR A 315 11.67 0.01 49.75
CA TYR A 315 12.54 -1.02 49.15
C TYR A 315 13.98 -0.55 48.92
N LEU A 316 14.17 0.64 48.32
CA LEU A 316 15.52 1.11 47.98
C LEU A 316 16.29 1.59 49.22
N LYS A 317 15.64 2.33 50.12
CA LYS A 317 16.28 2.89 51.30
C LYS A 317 16.72 1.83 52.31
N PRO A 318 15.93 0.77 52.61
CA PRO A 318 16.41 -0.36 53.41
C PRO A 318 17.57 -1.12 52.74
N LEU A 319 17.48 -1.38 51.43
CA LEU A 319 18.53 -2.02 50.64
C LEU A 319 19.86 -1.26 50.74
N MET A 320 19.83 0.03 50.46
CA MET A 320 21.02 0.90 50.49
C MET A 320 21.62 1.02 51.89
N ARG A 321 20.83 0.78 52.95
CA ARG A 321 21.28 0.80 54.34
C ARG A 321 21.75 -0.56 54.85
N GLY A 322 21.75 -1.60 54.00
CA GLY A 322 22.09 -2.97 54.41
C GLY A 322 21.12 -3.53 55.45
N LYS A 323 19.85 -3.10 55.40
CA LYS A 323 18.78 -3.51 56.33
C LYS A 323 17.75 -4.44 55.70
N LEU A 324 18.14 -5.13 54.63
CA LEU A 324 17.35 -6.21 54.02
C LEU A 324 17.71 -7.56 54.64
#